data_AF-A0A497H391-F1
#
_entry.id   AF-A0A497H391-F1
#
_cell.length_a   1.000
_cell.length_b   1.000
_cell.length_c   1.000
_cell.angle_alpha   90.00
_cell.angle_beta   90.00
_cell.angle_gamma   90.00
#
_symmetry.space_group_name_H-M   'P 1'
#
loop_
_entity.id
_entity.type
_entity.pdbx_description
1 polymer ?
#
loop_
_entity_poly.entity_id
_entity_poly.type
_entity_poly.pdbx_seq_one_letter_code
_entity_poly.pdbx_strand_id
1 'polypeptide(L)' 'MVEVRGLKKWFPVQKSFIETFLARRVDYVRAVDGIDFEIKRGEVFGLAGESGSGKTTTGRL' A
#
# COMPACT_ATOMS: atom_id res chain seq x y z
N MET A 1 14.21 -3.58 16.31
CA MET A 1 12.77 -3.78 16.54
C MET A 1 12.08 -2.82 15.61
N VAL A 2 11.24 -3.35 14.72
CA VAL A 2 10.41 -2.58 13.80
C VAL A 2 8.97 -2.81 14.24
N GLU A 3 8.21 -1.73 14.37
CA GLU A 3 6.78 -1.80 14.68
C GLU A 3 6.05 -0.93 13.67
N VAL A 4 5.06 -1.52 13.01
CA VAL A 4 4.22 -0.88 12.02
C VAL A 4 2.78 -0.95 12.50
N ARG A 5 2.12 0.21 12.52
CA ARG A 5 0.73 0.36 12.93
C ARG A 5 -0.05 1.16 11.88
N GLY A 6 -1.19 0.63 11.46
CA GLY A 6 -2.14 1.28 10.58
C GLY A 6 -1.56 1.65 9.22
N LEU A 7 -0.61 0.88 8.67
CA LEU A 7 0.05 1.27 7.43
C LEU A 7 -0.93 1.30 6.26
N LYS A 8 -1.01 2.47 5.61
CA LYS A 8 -1.89 2.73 4.47
C LYS A 8 -1.10 3.35 3.33
N LYS A 9 -1.29 2.81 2.12
CA LYS A 9 -0.81 3.43 0.89
C LYS A 9 -1.83 3.19 -0.21
N TRP A 10 -2.47 4.28 -0.60
CA TRP A 10 -3.43 4.30 -1.68
C TRP A 10 -2.84 5.08 -2.85
N PHE A 11 -2.94 4.51 -4.04
CA PHE A 11 -2.46 5.12 -5.28
C PHE A 11 -3.67 5.63 -6.08
N PRO A 12 -3.64 6.86 -6.60
CA PRO A 12 -4.72 7.33 -7.45
C PRO A 12 -4.75 6.49 -8.73
N VAL A 13 -5.96 6.15 -9.18
CA VAL A 13 -6.16 5.52 -10.49
C VAL A 13 -5.81 6.56 -11.55
N GLN A 14 -4.82 6.27 -12.39
CA GLN A 14 -4.47 7.16 -13.50
C GLN A 14 -5.57 7.13 -14.55
N LYS A 15 -6.32 8.23 -14.65
CA LYS A 15 -7.29 8.49 -15.71
C LYS A 15 -6.74 9.56 -16.66
N SER A 16 -7.32 9.67 -17.85
CA SER A 16 -6.98 10.76 -18.78
C SER A 16 -7.23 12.13 -18.12
N PHE A 17 -6.47 13.15 -18.52
CA PHE A 17 -6.62 14.51 -17.99
C PHE A 17 -8.05 15.05 -18.17
N ILE A 18 -8.68 14.74 -19.31
CA ILE A 18 -10.07 15.13 -19.60
C ILE A 18 -11.04 14.44 -18.64
N GLU A 19 -10.91 13.13 -18.44
CA GLU A 19 -11.74 12.38 -17.49
C GLU A 19 -11.55 12.87 -16.06
N THR A 20 -10.32 13.19 -15.66
CA THR A 20 -10.02 13.68 -14.30
C THR A 20 -10.66 15.04 -14.05
N PHE A 21 -10.70 15.93 -15.05
CA PHE A 21 -11.31 17.25 -14.92
C PHE A 21 -12.85 17.18 -14.92
N LEU A 22 -13.43 16.24 -15.65
CA LEU A 22 -14.88 15.98 -15.65
C LEU A 22 -15.33 15.17 -14.42
N ALA A 23 -14.45 14.33 -13.89
CA ALA A 23 -14.73 13.52 -12.71
C ALA A 23 -14.71 14.37 -11.44
N ARG A 24 -15.81 14.37 -10.71
CA ARG A 24 -15.92 15.06 -9.41
C ARG A 24 -15.13 14.39 -8.28
N ARG A 25 -14.59 13.19 -8.50
CA ARG A 25 -13.83 12.40 -7.51
C ARG A 25 -12.70 11.62 -8.17
N VAL A 26 -11.57 11.55 -7.46
CA VAL A 26 -10.42 10.71 -7.81
C VAL A 26 -10.63 9.32 -7.19
N ASP A 27 -10.54 8.28 -8.01
CA ASP A 27 -10.57 6.90 -7.53
C ASP A 27 -9.18 6.48 -7.06
N TYR A 28 -9.13 5.55 -6.11
CA TYR A 28 -7.88 5.05 -5.53
C TYR A 28 -7.82 3.53 -5.51
N VAL A 29 -6.66 2.98 -5.85
CA VAL A 29 -6.28 1.60 -5.57
C VAL A 29 -5.61 1.55 -4.22
N ARG A 30 -6.13 0.73 -3.31
CA ARG A 30 -5.56 0.52 -1.98
C ARG A 30 -4.49 -0.57 -2.05
N ALA A 31 -3.22 -0.19 -2.14
CA ALA A 31 -2.14 -1.17 -2.16
C ALA A 31 -1.90 -1.80 -0.79
N VAL A 32 -2.04 -1.01 0.28
CA VAL A 32 -2.16 -1.49 1.67
C VAL A 32 -3.18 -0.62 2.41
N ASP A 33 -3.98 -1.22 3.29
CA ASP A 33 -5.04 -0.52 4.02
C ASP A 33 -5.14 -0.98 5.48
N GLY A 34 -4.33 -0.38 6.36
CA GLY A 34 -4.42 -0.58 7.81
C GLY A 34 -3.77 -1.86 8.28
N ILE A 35 -2.57 -2.16 7.78
CA ILE A 35 -1.82 -3.35 8.23
C ILE A 35 -0.93 -3.03 9.43
N ASP A 36 -0.89 -3.98 10.36
CA ASP A 36 -0.10 -3.94 11.60
C ASP A 36 0.87 -5.13 11.62
N PHE A 37 2.13 -4.89 11.97
CA PHE A 37 3.09 -5.96 12.24
C PHE A 37 4.27 -5.48 13.08
N GLU A 38 4.95 -6.43 13.72
CA GLU A 38 6.14 -6.20 14.52
C GLU A 38 7.24 -7.17 14.06
N ILE A 39 8.48 -6.71 14.02
CA ILE A 39 9.67 -7.51 13.76
C ILE A 39 10.64 -7.29 14.92
N LYS A 40 10.85 -8.33 15.72
CA LYS A 40 11.75 -8.28 16.88
C LYS A 40 13.20 -8.28 16.43
N ARG A 41 14.09 -7.93 17.35
CA ARG A 41 15.53 -7.95 17.09
C ARG A 41 15.99 -9.38 16.83
N GLY A 42 16.66 -9.60 15.69
CA GLY A 42 17.16 -10.91 15.29
C GLY A 42 16.17 -11.78 14.51
N GLU A 43 14.94 -11.31 14.29
CA GLU A 43 13.97 -12.00 13.44
C GLU A 43 14.20 -11.68 11.95
N VAL A 44 13.94 -12.69 11.12
CA VAL A 44 13.85 -12.53 9.67
C VAL A 44 12.38 -12.53 9.29
N PHE A 45 11.91 -11.43 8.69
CA PHE A 45 10.53 -11.28 8.24
C PHE A 45 10.43 -11.49 6.72
N GLY A 46 9.58 -12.42 6.30
CA GLY A 46 9.26 -12.68 4.90
C GLY A 46 7.83 -12.28 4.58
N LEU A 47 7.64 -11.47 3.54
CA LEU A 47 6.32 -11.07 3.06
C LEU A 47 6.04 -11.71 1.69
N ALA A 48 5.11 -12.67 1.65
CA ALA A 48 4.76 -13.45 0.46
C ALA A 48 3.27 -13.28 0.08
N GLY A 49 2.92 -13.64 -1.16
CA GLY A 49 1.59 -13.45 -1.74
C GLY A 49 1.62 -13.26 -3.25
N GLU A 50 0.46 -13.27 -3.89
CA GLU A 50 0.29 -13.16 -5.35
C GLU A 50 0.73 -11.80 -5.93
N SER A 51 0.96 -11.74 -7.24
CA SER A 51 1.29 -10.46 -7.90
C SER A 51 0.22 -9.40 -7.60
N GLY A 52 0.63 -8.18 -7.26
CA GLY A 52 -0.28 -7.08 -6.91
C GLY A 52 -0.75 -7.03 -5.46
N SER A 53 -0.40 -7.99 -4.60
CA SER A 53 -0.88 -8.04 -3.20
C SER A 53 -0.30 -7.01 -2.23
N GLY A 54 0.44 -6.00 -2.70
CA GLY A 54 0.98 -4.93 -1.85
C GLY A 54 2.38 -5.16 -1.25
N LYS A 55 3.01 -6.34 -1.44
CA LYS A 55 4.32 -6.69 -0.81
C LYS A 55 5.42 -5.66 -1.00
N THR A 56 5.68 -5.27 -2.26
CA THR A 56 6.71 -4.28 -2.60
C THR A 56 6.35 -2.89 -2.06
N THR A 57 5.06 -2.60 -1.92
CA THR A 57 4.60 -1.34 -1.33
C THR A 57 4.88 -1.33 0.17
N THR A 58 4.54 -2.41 0.88
CA THR A 58 4.82 -2.57 2.32
C THR A 58 6.32 -2.48 2.61
N GLY A 59 7.17 -3.17 1.84
CA GLY A 59 8.61 -3.20 2.11
C GLY A 59 9.39 -1.91 1.75
N ARG A 60 8.75 -0.94 1.09
CA ARG A 60 9.37 0.35 0.71
C ARG A 60 9.00 1.50 1.66
N LEU A 61 7.96 1.32 2.46
CA LEU A 61 7.46 2.30 3.42
C LEU A 61 8.10 2.06 4.78
#